data_AF-A0ABD0MP27-F1
#
_entry.id   AF-A0ABD0MP27-F1
#
_cell.length_a   1.000
_cell.length_b   1.000
_cell.length_c   1.000
_cell.angle_alpha   90.00
_cell.angle_beta   90.00
_cell.angle_gamma   90.00
#
_symmetry.space_group_name_H-M   'P 1'
#
loop_
_entity.id
_entity.type
_entity.pdbx_description
1 polymer ?
#
loop_
_entity_poly.entity_id
_entity_poly.type
_entity_poly.pdbx_seq_one_letter_code
_entity_poly.pdbx_strand_id
1 'polypeptide(L)'
;MTVYIHYTADLLKHEEASVQMFHCMRKKNGLDKVMKDYGLDLDEDIVFIEELIQGRTSSDSKWTAKGRPENKSFLYEIVANKLNGIDVDKWDYLARDCHYLGIPNGFDHQRLLKSARVCKVDGRNHICFRDKVADDVYGMFHTRYTLHRQALQHKIGYIIDIKIKDALVKADDKLIPDRKISDAIDDILEYAKLTDHIFDQILNQSDSNPRLDEARNILRDIVNRRLPKFVGEARLNERKLNEKLRDKFKKEKPDNASRIQVYQEELQKQWREIIKDDKPLNAEDFDIYVLDMGFGEVGKEPIDNVHFYSKNEPNTAFKMEKYQVSSLKPKRFHEYLVRVYYSKTDGSYQKVQQKAEEIFHEWCKNNEFIDSGEEEETSQNNQSFSGKIFNDPIHGQIELHPLLVKIIDTPQFQRLRHIKQLGGTHLVYPGATHTRFEHSLG
;
A
#
# COMPACT_ATOMS: atom_id res chain seq x y z
N MET A 1 11.45 -5.40 0.00
CA MET A 1 10.56 -4.99 1.10
C MET A 1 9.96 -3.63 0.77
N THR A 2 8.65 -3.56 0.46
CA THR A 2 7.94 -2.27 0.35
C THR A 2 7.37 -1.94 1.72
N VAL A 3 8.20 -1.33 2.56
CA VAL A 3 7.85 -1.01 3.95
C VAL A 3 6.89 0.19 3.96
N TYR A 4 5.62 -0.04 4.29
CA TYR A 4 4.58 1.01 4.40
C TYR A 4 4.76 1.86 5.68
N ILE A 5 5.89 2.55 5.77
CA ILE A 5 6.23 3.47 6.88
C ILE A 5 6.43 4.85 6.29
N HIS A 6 5.34 5.63 6.24
CA HIS A 6 5.31 7.00 5.74
C HIS A 6 5.95 7.98 6.74
N TYR A 7 7.28 8.09 6.77
CA TYR A 7 7.97 9.17 7.50
C TYR A 7 9.20 9.70 6.74
N THR A 8 9.40 11.02 6.84
CA THR A 8 10.42 11.85 6.14
C THR A 8 10.16 12.13 4.66
N ALA A 9 10.55 13.34 4.22
CA ALA A 9 10.10 13.94 2.96
C ALA A 9 11.06 13.79 1.76
N ASP A 10 12.31 13.38 2.02
CA ASP A 10 13.37 13.22 1.01
C ASP A 10 13.60 11.74 0.61
N LEU A 11 12.60 10.88 0.77
CA LEU A 11 12.67 9.47 0.38
C LEU A 11 12.35 9.27 -1.12
N LEU A 12 13.25 8.58 -1.83
CA LEU A 12 13.02 8.09 -3.20
C LEU A 12 11.72 7.27 -3.26
N LYS A 13 10.76 7.69 -4.09
CA LYS A 13 9.49 6.98 -4.20
C LYS A 13 9.63 5.71 -5.02
N HIS A 14 8.78 4.73 -4.72
CA HIS A 14 8.78 3.47 -5.44
C HIS A 14 8.41 3.62 -6.92
N GLU A 15 7.62 4.64 -7.31
CA GLU A 15 7.39 4.99 -8.72
C GLU A 15 8.65 5.54 -9.40
N GLU A 16 9.42 6.39 -8.72
CA GLU A 16 10.67 6.97 -9.20
C GLU A 16 11.75 5.87 -9.37
N ALA A 17 11.90 4.99 -8.38
CA ALA A 17 12.75 3.80 -8.46
C ALA A 17 12.30 2.83 -9.58
N SER A 18 11.01 2.76 -9.89
CA SER A 18 10.48 1.94 -10.99
C SER A 18 10.84 2.52 -12.36
N VAL A 19 10.79 3.85 -12.54
CA VAL A 19 11.28 4.53 -13.75
C VAL A 19 12.79 4.30 -13.93
N GLN A 20 13.59 4.47 -12.88
CA GLN A 20 15.03 4.19 -12.94
C GLN A 20 15.31 2.71 -13.28
N MET A 21 14.55 1.77 -12.71
CA MET A 21 14.69 0.35 -12.99
C MET A 21 14.28 0.01 -14.43
N PHE A 22 13.23 0.65 -14.97
CA PHE A 22 12.84 0.54 -16.38
C PHE A 22 13.98 1.00 -17.30
N HIS A 23 14.62 2.15 -17.02
CA HIS A 23 15.80 2.60 -17.77
C HIS A 23 16.99 1.64 -17.67
N CYS A 24 17.29 1.11 -16.48
CA CYS A 24 18.33 0.12 -16.27
C CYS A 24 18.08 -1.15 -17.10
N MET A 25 16.86 -1.70 -16.99
CA MET A 25 16.38 -2.88 -17.71
C MET A 25 16.43 -2.67 -19.22
N ARG A 26 15.92 -1.54 -19.72
CA ARG A 26 15.92 -1.16 -21.14
C ARG A 26 17.34 -1.12 -21.72
N LYS A 27 18.23 -0.35 -21.09
CA LYS A 27 19.61 -0.13 -21.57
C LYS A 27 20.47 -1.38 -21.46
N LYS A 28 20.42 -2.14 -20.36
CA LYS A 28 21.27 -3.32 -20.16
C LYS A 28 20.90 -4.52 -21.01
N ASN A 29 19.62 -4.69 -21.36
CA ASN A 29 19.14 -5.86 -22.13
C ASN A 29 18.89 -5.55 -23.61
N GLY A 30 19.32 -4.37 -24.10
CA GLY A 30 19.20 -3.99 -25.52
C GLY A 30 17.76 -3.80 -26.01
N LEU A 31 16.80 -3.55 -25.11
CA LEU A 31 15.37 -3.56 -25.44
C LEU A 31 14.98 -2.47 -26.43
N ASP A 32 15.74 -1.38 -26.54
CA ASP A 32 15.56 -0.31 -27.53
C ASP A 32 15.41 -0.84 -28.96
N LYS A 33 16.19 -1.86 -29.33
CA LYS A 33 16.05 -2.49 -30.65
C LYS A 33 14.74 -3.26 -30.73
N VAL A 34 14.44 -4.08 -29.73
CA VAL A 34 13.23 -4.93 -29.71
C VAL A 34 11.95 -4.08 -29.75
N MET A 35 11.92 -2.96 -29.02
CA MET A 35 10.83 -2.00 -29.04
C MET A 35 10.65 -1.38 -30.44
N LYS A 36 11.74 -0.96 -31.10
CA LYS A 36 11.71 -0.47 -32.50
C LYS A 36 11.31 -1.56 -33.50
N ASP A 37 11.76 -2.80 -33.31
CA ASP A 37 11.39 -3.96 -34.14
C ASP A 37 9.87 -4.27 -34.02
N TYR A 38 9.21 -3.88 -32.92
CA TYR A 38 7.74 -3.91 -32.74
C TYR A 38 7.03 -2.56 -33.05
N GLY A 39 7.73 -1.59 -33.63
CA GLY A 39 7.13 -0.34 -34.12
C GLY A 39 6.89 0.76 -33.07
N LEU A 40 7.53 0.68 -31.89
CA LEU A 40 7.48 1.76 -30.90
C LEU A 40 8.42 2.91 -31.29
N ASP A 41 7.96 4.15 -31.11
CA ASP A 41 8.83 5.33 -31.20
C ASP A 41 9.45 5.57 -29.83
N LEU A 42 10.77 5.43 -29.72
CA LEU A 42 11.45 5.55 -28.44
C LEU A 42 11.40 6.96 -27.85
N ASP A 43 11.33 8.01 -28.68
CA ASP A 43 11.41 9.38 -28.17
C ASP A 43 10.08 9.84 -27.55
N GLU A 44 8.94 9.29 -28.02
CA GLU A 44 7.62 9.48 -27.38
C GLU A 44 7.27 8.38 -26.37
N ASP A 45 7.49 7.09 -26.71
CA ASP A 45 6.94 5.96 -25.94
C ASP A 45 7.68 5.72 -24.62
N ILE A 46 8.97 6.03 -24.54
CA ILE A 46 9.72 5.94 -23.28
C ILE A 46 9.17 6.97 -22.29
N VAL A 47 8.99 8.22 -22.74
CA VAL A 47 8.43 9.30 -21.92
C VAL A 47 6.98 8.97 -21.52
N PHE A 48 6.19 8.39 -22.43
CA PHE A 48 4.84 7.93 -22.12
C PHE A 48 4.83 6.84 -21.03
N ILE A 49 5.73 5.85 -21.09
CA ILE A 49 5.87 4.80 -20.07
C ILE A 49 6.28 5.40 -18.71
N GLU A 50 7.20 6.38 -18.68
CA GLU A 50 7.56 7.10 -17.45
C GLU A 50 6.34 7.80 -16.82
N GLU A 51 5.59 8.56 -17.62
CA GLU A 51 4.38 9.27 -17.19
C GLU A 51 3.24 8.33 -16.76
N LEU A 52 3.17 7.10 -17.31
CA LEU A 52 2.24 6.05 -16.86
C LEU A 52 2.63 5.44 -15.51
N ILE A 53 3.94 5.25 -15.25
CA ILE A 53 4.44 4.68 -13.99
C ILE A 53 4.32 5.70 -12.84
N GLN A 54 4.67 6.96 -13.10
CA GLN A 54 4.53 8.04 -12.11
C GLN A 54 3.06 8.41 -11.88
N GLY A 55 2.23 8.28 -12.91
CA GLY A 55 0.84 8.75 -12.92
C GLY A 55 0.76 10.28 -12.95
N ARG A 56 -0.43 10.81 -13.22
CA ARG A 56 -0.63 12.26 -13.45
C ARG A 56 -1.75 12.84 -12.59
N THR A 57 -1.42 13.84 -11.78
CA THR A 57 -2.40 14.59 -10.98
C THR A 57 -3.24 15.52 -11.85
N SER A 58 -4.54 15.59 -11.60
CA SER A 58 -5.51 16.33 -12.41
C SER A 58 -5.55 17.85 -12.17
N SER A 59 -4.57 18.40 -11.44
CA SER A 59 -4.43 19.83 -11.12
C SER A 59 -4.26 20.75 -12.34
N ASP A 60 -3.74 20.20 -13.44
CA ASP A 60 -3.24 21.00 -14.54
C ASP A 60 -4.38 21.39 -15.50
N SER A 61 -4.79 22.66 -15.44
CA SER A 61 -5.76 23.29 -16.36
C SER A 61 -5.26 23.43 -17.81
N LYS A 62 -4.03 22.96 -18.09
CA LYS A 62 -3.42 22.86 -19.43
C LYS A 62 -2.85 21.46 -19.62
N TRP A 63 -2.77 20.98 -20.84
CA TRP A 63 -2.08 19.71 -21.11
C TRP A 63 -0.57 19.88 -20.93
N THR A 64 0.02 19.14 -19.99
CA THR A 64 1.47 19.18 -19.68
C THR A 64 2.16 17.84 -19.97
N ALA A 65 1.44 16.85 -20.52
CA ALA A 65 2.04 15.55 -20.84
C ALA A 65 2.82 15.60 -22.15
N LYS A 66 3.91 14.83 -22.20
CA LYS A 66 4.84 14.81 -23.34
C LYS A 66 4.73 13.53 -24.17
N GLY A 67 4.53 12.38 -23.53
CA GLY A 67 4.50 11.10 -24.21
C GLY A 67 3.27 10.89 -25.09
N ARG A 68 2.16 11.61 -24.84
CA ARG A 68 0.95 11.59 -25.67
C ARG A 68 0.21 12.94 -25.68
N PRO A 69 -0.51 13.27 -26.76
CA PRO A 69 -1.41 14.43 -26.85
C PRO A 69 -2.70 14.29 -26.02
N GLU A 70 -3.37 15.41 -25.76
CA GLU A 70 -4.56 15.52 -24.89
C GLU A 70 -5.77 14.67 -25.33
N ASN A 71 -5.90 14.36 -26.62
CA ASN A 71 -6.96 13.45 -27.10
C ASN A 71 -6.74 11.97 -26.71
N LYS A 72 -5.60 11.64 -26.10
CA LYS A 72 -5.25 10.33 -25.54
C LYS A 72 -5.20 10.34 -23.99
N SER A 73 -5.72 11.39 -23.33
CA SER A 73 -5.64 11.56 -21.87
C SER A 73 -6.14 10.36 -21.06
N PHE A 74 -7.17 9.65 -21.52
CA PHE A 74 -7.72 8.45 -20.89
C PHE A 74 -6.69 7.31 -20.70
N LEU A 75 -5.59 7.28 -21.45
CA LEU A 75 -4.57 6.24 -21.28
C LEU A 75 -3.83 6.36 -19.94
N TYR A 76 -3.70 7.57 -19.39
CA TYR A 76 -3.06 7.82 -18.10
C TYR A 76 -3.94 7.43 -16.90
N GLU A 77 -5.16 6.99 -17.15
CA GLU A 77 -6.12 6.51 -16.14
C GLU A 77 -6.12 4.97 -16.01
N ILE A 78 -5.26 4.27 -16.78
CA ILE A 78 -5.21 2.80 -16.81
C ILE A 78 -4.25 2.22 -15.76
N VAL A 79 -3.00 2.73 -15.71
CA VAL A 79 -1.90 2.10 -14.96
C VAL A 79 -1.76 2.63 -13.53
N ALA A 80 -1.68 3.96 -13.37
CA ALA A 80 -1.53 4.62 -12.08
C ALA A 80 -2.44 5.86 -12.01
N ASN A 81 -3.72 5.64 -11.70
CA ASN A 81 -4.76 6.66 -11.82
C ASN A 81 -4.74 7.61 -10.62
N LYS A 82 -3.94 8.68 -10.69
CA LYS A 82 -3.88 9.72 -9.64
C LYS A 82 -5.05 10.74 -9.69
N LEU A 83 -6.10 10.50 -10.49
CA LEU A 83 -7.34 11.31 -10.50
C LEU A 83 -8.37 10.79 -9.49
N ASN A 84 -8.67 9.48 -9.54
CA ASN A 84 -9.67 8.83 -8.70
C ASN A 84 -9.22 7.48 -8.12
N GLY A 85 -8.04 6.97 -8.50
CA GLY A 85 -7.51 5.72 -7.98
C GLY A 85 -8.08 4.46 -8.61
N ILE A 86 -8.90 4.52 -9.66
CA ILE A 86 -9.39 3.33 -10.37
C ILE A 86 -8.39 2.96 -11.48
N ASP A 87 -7.57 1.94 -11.25
CA ASP A 87 -6.52 1.46 -12.16
C ASP A 87 -6.35 -0.07 -12.06
N VAL A 88 -5.64 -0.66 -13.03
CA VAL A 88 -5.49 -2.12 -13.15
C VAL A 88 -4.63 -2.74 -12.03
N ASP A 89 -3.71 -1.98 -11.44
CA ASP A 89 -2.90 -2.41 -10.29
C ASP A 89 -3.79 -2.85 -9.11
N LYS A 90 -4.86 -2.08 -8.83
CA LYS A 90 -5.86 -2.46 -7.82
C LYS A 90 -6.72 -3.64 -8.25
N TRP A 91 -6.97 -3.81 -9.54
CA TRP A 91 -7.80 -4.91 -10.03
C TRP A 91 -7.07 -6.26 -9.89
N ASP A 92 -5.76 -6.29 -10.09
CA ASP A 92 -4.95 -7.47 -9.77
C ASP A 92 -4.83 -7.66 -8.26
N TYR A 93 -4.28 -6.70 -7.49
CA TYR A 93 -3.98 -6.99 -6.08
C TYR A 93 -5.24 -7.27 -5.25
N LEU A 94 -6.39 -6.65 -5.54
CA LEU A 94 -7.64 -6.97 -4.83
C LEU A 94 -8.09 -8.41 -5.08
N ALA A 95 -7.92 -8.94 -6.30
CA ALA A 95 -8.26 -10.32 -6.60
C ALA A 95 -7.18 -11.29 -6.05
N ARG A 96 -5.90 -10.92 -6.18
CA ARG A 96 -4.74 -11.73 -5.80
C ARG A 96 -4.56 -11.82 -4.30
N ASP A 97 -4.48 -10.69 -3.59
CA ASP A 97 -4.26 -10.69 -2.15
C ASP A 97 -5.41 -11.40 -1.42
N CYS A 98 -6.67 -11.12 -1.80
CA CYS A 98 -7.84 -11.85 -1.29
C CYS A 98 -7.71 -13.37 -1.47
N HIS A 99 -7.31 -13.85 -2.66
CA HIS A 99 -7.11 -15.28 -2.92
C HIS A 99 -6.03 -15.91 -2.02
N TYR A 100 -4.82 -15.32 -1.96
CA TYR A 100 -3.72 -15.86 -1.16
C TYR A 100 -3.90 -15.67 0.36
N LEU A 101 -4.77 -14.75 0.79
CA LEU A 101 -5.14 -14.54 2.20
C LEU A 101 -6.37 -15.35 2.65
N GLY A 102 -7.17 -15.89 1.71
CA GLY A 102 -8.44 -16.56 2.01
C GLY A 102 -9.59 -15.60 2.36
N ILE A 103 -9.51 -14.35 1.93
CA ILE A 103 -10.55 -13.31 2.17
C ILE A 103 -11.43 -13.21 0.92
N PRO A 104 -12.77 -13.14 1.01
CA PRO A 104 -13.64 -12.91 -0.14
C PRO A 104 -13.31 -11.59 -0.87
N ASN A 105 -13.18 -11.65 -2.20
CA ASN A 105 -13.12 -10.46 -3.05
C ASN A 105 -14.52 -10.10 -3.54
N GLY A 106 -15.10 -9.03 -2.98
CA GLY A 106 -16.40 -8.48 -3.37
C GLY A 106 -16.39 -7.62 -4.64
N PHE A 107 -15.23 -7.46 -5.31
CA PHE A 107 -15.08 -6.59 -6.48
C PHE A 107 -14.84 -7.36 -7.78
N ASP A 108 -15.80 -7.27 -8.70
CA ASP A 108 -15.72 -7.78 -10.07
C ASP A 108 -15.15 -6.72 -11.04
N HIS A 109 -13.84 -6.78 -11.27
CA HIS A 109 -13.15 -5.94 -12.24
C HIS A 109 -13.61 -6.20 -13.69
N GLN A 110 -14.06 -7.41 -14.03
CA GLN A 110 -14.53 -7.74 -15.38
C GLN A 110 -15.86 -7.04 -15.69
N ARG A 111 -16.76 -6.96 -14.71
CA ARG A 111 -18.00 -6.16 -14.81
C ARG A 111 -17.70 -4.67 -14.94
N LEU A 112 -16.74 -4.14 -14.19
CA LEU A 112 -16.35 -2.72 -14.30
C LEU A 112 -15.74 -2.42 -15.67
N LEU A 113 -14.79 -3.25 -16.14
CA LEU A 113 -14.15 -3.14 -17.45
C LEU A 113 -15.16 -3.22 -18.61
N LYS A 114 -16.09 -4.19 -18.58
CA LYS A 114 -17.18 -4.32 -19.56
C LYS A 114 -18.17 -3.15 -19.55
N SER A 115 -18.11 -2.29 -18.54
CA SER A 115 -18.91 -1.06 -18.44
C SER A 115 -18.19 0.19 -18.95
N ALA A 116 -16.88 0.16 -19.12
CA ALA A 116 -16.07 1.35 -19.40
C ALA A 116 -16.24 1.87 -20.84
N ARG A 117 -16.22 3.20 -20.99
CA ARG A 117 -16.17 3.92 -22.27
C ARG A 117 -15.23 5.11 -22.15
N VAL A 118 -14.76 5.63 -23.29
CA VAL A 118 -14.10 6.94 -23.33
C VAL A 118 -15.13 7.99 -23.75
N CYS A 119 -15.37 8.97 -22.88
CA CYS A 119 -16.25 10.12 -23.14
C CYS A 119 -15.46 11.42 -22.98
N LYS A 120 -16.02 12.54 -23.45
CA LYS A 120 -15.36 13.85 -23.41
C LYS A 120 -15.83 14.68 -22.22
N VAL A 121 -14.89 15.18 -21.42
CA VAL A 121 -15.11 16.07 -20.25
C VAL A 121 -14.16 17.26 -20.38
N ASP A 122 -14.66 18.50 -20.28
CA ASP A 122 -13.85 19.73 -20.24
C ASP A 122 -12.75 19.84 -21.32
N GLY A 123 -13.00 19.29 -22.50
CA GLY A 123 -12.06 19.25 -23.63
C GLY A 123 -11.23 17.96 -23.76
N ARG A 124 -11.09 17.19 -22.67
CA ARG A 124 -10.29 15.98 -22.53
C ARG A 124 -11.09 14.70 -22.71
N ASN A 125 -10.41 13.59 -22.99
CA ASN A 125 -11.02 12.26 -23.08
C ASN A 125 -10.76 11.49 -21.78
N HIS A 126 -11.82 11.01 -21.11
CA HIS A 126 -11.74 10.34 -19.81
C HIS A 126 -12.42 8.96 -19.85
N ILE A 127 -11.89 8.01 -19.09
CA ILE A 127 -12.56 6.74 -18.80
C ILE A 127 -13.80 7.04 -17.95
N CYS A 128 -14.95 6.68 -18.48
CA CYS A 128 -16.25 6.84 -17.87
C CYS A 128 -16.91 5.47 -17.69
N PHE A 129 -17.42 5.21 -16.50
CA PHE A 129 -18.11 3.95 -16.19
C PHE A 129 -19.61 4.09 -16.37
N ARG A 130 -20.33 2.98 -16.33
CA ARG A 130 -21.77 3.01 -16.55
C ARG A 130 -22.53 3.44 -15.30
N ASP A 131 -23.58 4.27 -15.45
CA ASP A 131 -24.51 4.69 -14.38
C ASP A 131 -24.82 3.59 -13.35
N LYS A 132 -25.23 2.40 -13.81
CA LYS A 132 -25.62 1.25 -12.98
C LYS A 132 -24.48 0.56 -12.20
N VAL A 133 -23.21 0.92 -12.41
CA VAL A 133 -22.06 0.28 -11.74
C VAL A 133 -21.41 1.16 -10.67
N ALA A 134 -22.07 2.25 -10.26
CA ALA A 134 -21.61 3.08 -9.15
C ALA A 134 -21.41 2.27 -7.86
N ASP A 135 -22.31 1.32 -7.56
CA ASP A 135 -22.16 0.43 -6.41
C ASP A 135 -20.95 -0.50 -6.53
N ASP A 136 -20.61 -0.99 -7.73
CA ASP A 136 -19.41 -1.80 -7.97
C ASP A 136 -18.13 -0.99 -7.73
N VAL A 137 -18.14 0.31 -8.05
CA VAL A 137 -17.03 1.23 -7.76
C VAL A 137 -16.88 1.44 -6.25
N TYR A 138 -17.97 1.67 -5.49
CA TYR A 138 -17.87 1.67 -4.02
C TYR A 138 -17.42 0.30 -3.47
N GLY A 139 -17.83 -0.80 -4.11
CA GLY A 139 -17.39 -2.16 -3.80
C GLY A 139 -15.87 -2.27 -3.82
N MET A 140 -15.22 -1.87 -4.92
CA MET A 140 -13.75 -1.84 -5.05
C MET A 140 -13.05 -1.17 -3.86
N PHE A 141 -13.52 0.02 -3.46
CA PHE A 141 -12.93 0.78 -2.37
C PHE A 141 -13.27 0.22 -0.99
N HIS A 142 -14.43 -0.42 -0.83
CA HIS A 142 -14.80 -1.13 0.40
C HIS A 142 -13.97 -2.41 0.57
N THR A 143 -13.88 -3.27 -0.46
CA THR A 143 -13.01 -4.46 -0.47
C THR A 143 -11.55 -4.07 -0.20
N ARG A 144 -11.05 -2.97 -0.78
CA ARG A 144 -9.74 -2.42 -0.44
C ARG A 144 -9.61 -2.09 1.05
N TYR A 145 -10.56 -1.37 1.63
CA TYR A 145 -10.54 -1.04 3.06
C TYR A 145 -10.59 -2.30 3.94
N THR A 146 -11.43 -3.28 3.61
CA THR A 146 -11.57 -4.55 4.33
C THR A 146 -10.30 -5.38 4.26
N LEU A 147 -9.70 -5.54 3.07
CA LEU A 147 -8.40 -6.19 2.87
C LEU A 147 -7.29 -5.52 3.68
N HIS A 148 -7.22 -4.17 3.64
CA HIS A 148 -6.27 -3.42 4.46
C HIS A 148 -6.48 -3.68 5.96
N ARG A 149 -7.73 -3.68 6.45
CA ARG A 149 -8.03 -3.79 7.89
C ARG A 149 -7.82 -5.22 8.42
N GLN A 150 -8.28 -6.22 7.67
CA GLN A 150 -8.24 -7.62 8.08
C GLN A 150 -6.83 -8.22 7.94
N ALA A 151 -6.05 -7.84 6.91
CA ALA A 151 -4.75 -8.45 6.61
C ALA A 151 -3.58 -7.46 6.53
N LEU A 152 -3.59 -6.49 5.61
CA LEU A 152 -2.38 -5.71 5.28
C LEU A 152 -1.89 -4.83 6.44
N GLN A 153 -2.84 -4.35 7.26
CA GLN A 153 -2.60 -3.65 8.51
C GLN A 153 -3.03 -4.52 9.70
N HIS A 154 -2.96 -5.86 9.62
CA HIS A 154 -3.22 -6.72 10.77
C HIS A 154 -2.18 -6.46 11.87
N LYS A 155 -2.64 -6.33 13.12
CA LYS A 155 -1.82 -5.98 14.30
C LYS A 155 -0.53 -6.80 14.47
N ILE A 156 -0.53 -8.09 14.13
CA ILE A 156 0.69 -8.91 14.21
C ILE A 156 1.61 -8.73 13.00
N GLY A 157 1.08 -8.44 11.81
CA GLY A 157 1.89 -8.13 10.62
C GLY A 157 2.59 -6.78 10.76
N TYR A 158 1.84 -5.76 11.19
CA TYR A 158 2.34 -4.42 11.45
C TYR A 158 3.54 -4.41 12.41
N ILE A 159 3.45 -5.08 13.56
CA ILE A 159 4.56 -5.11 14.53
C ILE A 159 5.76 -5.93 14.02
N ILE A 160 5.55 -6.91 13.14
CA ILE A 160 6.64 -7.62 12.45
C ILE A 160 7.37 -6.66 11.51
N ASP A 161 6.67 -5.92 10.64
CA ASP A 161 7.30 -4.99 9.70
C ASP A 161 8.02 -3.83 10.43
N ILE A 162 7.48 -3.34 11.54
CA ILE A 162 8.17 -2.40 12.44
C ILE A 162 9.49 -2.99 12.96
N LYS A 163 9.49 -4.25 13.41
CA LYS A 163 10.70 -4.90 13.94
C LYS A 163 11.69 -5.32 12.85
N ILE A 164 11.24 -5.61 11.63
CA ILE A 164 12.10 -5.74 10.45
C ILE A 164 12.80 -4.40 10.16
N LYS A 165 12.07 -3.28 10.16
CA LYS A 165 12.67 -1.93 10.03
C LYS A 165 13.65 -1.63 11.17
N ASP A 166 13.32 -1.95 12.43
CA ASP A 166 14.24 -1.77 13.57
C ASP A 166 15.54 -2.59 13.39
N ALA A 167 15.46 -3.81 12.85
CA ALA A 167 16.62 -4.64 12.54
C ALA A 167 17.45 -4.10 11.36
N LEU A 168 16.81 -3.65 10.28
CA LEU A 168 17.48 -3.03 9.12
C LEU A 168 18.29 -1.79 9.55
N VAL A 169 17.70 -0.87 10.33
CA VAL A 169 18.38 0.34 10.84
C VAL A 169 19.58 -0.02 11.73
N LYS A 170 19.53 -1.14 12.45
CA LYS A 170 20.66 -1.62 13.26
C LYS A 170 21.76 -2.27 12.41
N ALA A 171 21.39 -2.98 11.35
CA ALA A 171 22.33 -3.62 10.42
C ALA A 171 22.89 -2.68 9.33
N ASP A 172 22.29 -1.51 9.12
CA ASP A 172 22.51 -0.59 7.99
C ASP A 172 23.98 -0.42 7.57
N ASP A 173 24.79 0.23 8.40
CA ASP A 173 26.23 0.48 8.18
C ASP A 173 27.12 -0.68 8.65
N LYS A 174 26.58 -1.90 8.76
CA LYS A 174 27.22 -3.04 9.43
C LYS A 174 27.08 -4.39 8.69
N LEU A 175 26.10 -4.54 7.80
CA LEU A 175 25.89 -5.79 7.04
C LEU A 175 26.91 -5.98 5.90
N ILE A 176 27.39 -4.88 5.31
CA ILE A 176 28.29 -4.90 4.15
C ILE A 176 29.50 -4.01 4.47
N PRO A 177 30.75 -4.47 4.26
CA PRO A 177 31.94 -3.63 4.42
C PRO A 177 31.87 -2.35 3.57
N ASP A 178 32.19 -1.21 4.18
CA ASP A 178 32.29 0.12 3.57
C ASP A 178 31.06 0.60 2.78
N ARG A 179 29.87 0.04 3.07
CA ARG A 179 28.59 0.39 2.43
C ARG A 179 27.43 0.30 3.43
N LYS A 180 26.38 1.10 3.22
CA LYS A 180 25.11 0.96 3.95
C LYS A 180 24.05 0.22 3.15
N ILE A 181 22.99 -0.21 3.83
CA ILE A 181 21.75 -0.71 3.20
C ILE A 181 20.98 0.48 2.60
N SER A 182 20.95 1.63 3.28
CA SER A 182 20.29 2.87 2.80
C SER A 182 20.83 3.34 1.45
N ASP A 183 22.16 3.36 1.29
CA ASP A 183 22.86 3.95 0.15
C ASP A 183 22.65 3.14 -1.15
N ALA A 184 22.05 1.95 -1.05
CA ALA A 184 21.68 1.14 -2.20
C ALA A 184 20.59 1.75 -3.08
N ILE A 185 19.89 2.81 -2.64
CA ILE A 185 18.92 3.55 -3.47
C ILE A 185 19.60 4.46 -4.50
N ASP A 186 20.87 4.85 -4.27
CA ASP A 186 21.61 5.80 -5.12
C ASP A 186 22.23 5.13 -6.36
N ASP A 187 22.45 3.81 -6.32
CA ASP A 187 22.80 2.99 -7.50
C ASP A 187 21.71 1.95 -7.77
N ILE A 188 20.96 2.14 -8.86
CA ILE A 188 19.92 1.23 -9.34
C ILE A 188 20.40 -0.22 -9.58
N LEU A 189 21.72 -0.44 -9.69
CA LEU A 189 22.34 -1.77 -9.80
C LEU A 189 22.58 -2.45 -8.46
N GLU A 190 22.76 -1.68 -7.38
CA GLU A 190 22.77 -2.20 -6.01
C GLU A 190 21.31 -2.37 -5.52
N TYR A 191 20.42 -1.42 -5.85
CA TYR A 191 18.97 -1.57 -5.65
C TYR A 191 18.38 -2.82 -6.35
N ALA A 192 18.95 -3.21 -7.50
CA ALA A 192 18.56 -4.45 -8.20
C ALA A 192 18.92 -5.74 -7.42
N LYS A 193 19.84 -5.67 -6.46
CA LYS A 193 20.22 -6.79 -5.57
C LYS A 193 19.40 -6.77 -4.27
N LEU A 194 18.97 -5.59 -3.84
CA LEU A 194 18.18 -5.38 -2.63
C LEU A 194 16.80 -6.04 -2.75
N THR A 195 16.68 -7.22 -2.14
CA THR A 195 15.53 -8.12 -2.16
C THR A 195 15.25 -8.61 -0.74
N ASP A 196 14.16 -9.35 -0.52
CA ASP A 196 13.77 -9.76 0.84
C ASP A 196 14.77 -10.75 1.48
N HIS A 197 15.65 -11.35 0.66
CA HIS A 197 16.80 -12.15 1.09
C HIS A 197 17.74 -11.43 2.09
N ILE A 198 17.70 -10.09 2.16
CA ILE A 198 18.44 -9.34 3.19
C ILE A 198 18.08 -9.75 4.62
N PHE A 199 16.86 -10.26 4.84
CA PHE A 199 16.43 -10.87 6.10
C PHE A 199 17.31 -12.09 6.45
N ASP A 200 17.48 -13.02 5.51
CA ASP A 200 18.33 -14.21 5.69
C ASP A 200 19.80 -13.85 5.84
N GLN A 201 20.26 -12.82 5.12
CA GLN A 201 21.63 -12.33 5.23
C GLN A 201 21.91 -11.88 6.67
N ILE A 202 21.11 -10.96 7.23
CA ILE A 202 21.25 -10.49 8.62
C ILE A 202 21.11 -11.65 9.62
N LEU A 203 20.17 -12.56 9.40
CA LEU A 203 19.87 -13.66 10.33
C LEU A 203 21.02 -14.69 10.44
N ASN A 204 21.67 -15.03 9.32
CA ASN A 204 22.59 -16.18 9.23
C ASN A 204 24.09 -15.83 9.23
N GLN A 205 24.46 -14.55 9.08
CA GLN A 205 25.86 -14.12 9.17
C GLN A 205 26.43 -14.23 10.60
N SER A 206 27.77 -14.28 10.68
CA SER A 206 28.54 -14.68 11.87
C SER A 206 29.42 -13.58 12.48
N ASP A 207 29.29 -12.33 12.03
CA ASP A 207 30.04 -11.19 12.58
C ASP A 207 29.48 -10.80 13.95
N SER A 208 30.30 -10.85 15.00
CA SER A 208 29.95 -10.55 16.39
C SER A 208 29.88 -9.05 16.73
N ASN A 209 29.57 -8.19 15.75
CA ASN A 209 29.36 -6.76 15.98
C ASN A 209 28.08 -6.53 16.81
N PRO A 210 28.12 -5.77 17.93
CA PRO A 210 26.98 -5.64 18.84
C PRO A 210 25.67 -5.15 18.20
N ARG A 211 25.71 -4.12 17.32
CA ARG A 211 24.50 -3.64 16.62
C ARG A 211 23.94 -4.69 15.66
N LEU A 212 24.81 -5.52 15.11
CA LEU A 212 24.50 -6.55 14.14
C LEU A 212 23.91 -7.78 14.85
N ASP A 213 24.42 -8.14 16.02
CA ASP A 213 23.80 -9.09 16.94
C ASP A 213 22.44 -8.61 17.47
N GLU A 214 22.26 -7.32 17.77
CA GLU A 214 20.93 -6.77 18.08
C GLU A 214 19.95 -6.96 16.91
N ALA A 215 20.35 -6.60 15.68
CA ALA A 215 19.53 -6.79 14.48
C ALA A 215 19.17 -8.27 14.27
N ARG A 216 20.16 -9.16 14.35
CA ARG A 216 20.02 -10.62 14.25
C ARG A 216 19.09 -11.18 15.32
N ASN A 217 19.17 -10.68 16.55
CA ASN A 217 18.32 -11.12 17.66
C ASN A 217 16.87 -10.64 17.48
N ILE A 218 16.62 -9.44 16.92
CA ILE A 218 15.27 -9.01 16.53
C ILE A 218 14.69 -9.94 15.46
N LEU A 219 15.46 -10.30 14.42
CA LEU A 219 14.99 -11.24 13.39
C LEU A 219 14.77 -12.66 13.97
N ARG A 220 15.63 -13.12 14.87
CA ARG A 220 15.43 -14.37 15.62
C ARG A 220 14.15 -14.33 16.47
N ASP A 221 13.83 -13.21 17.11
CA ASP A 221 12.59 -13.06 17.89
C ASP A 221 11.34 -13.12 17.00
N ILE A 222 11.40 -12.54 15.79
CA ILE A 222 10.35 -12.69 14.77
C ILE A 222 10.16 -14.17 14.38
N VAL A 223 11.25 -14.85 13.99
CA VAL A 223 11.22 -16.28 13.57
C VAL A 223 10.73 -17.20 14.69
N ASN A 224 11.17 -16.97 15.93
CA ASN A 224 10.76 -17.76 17.11
C ASN A 224 9.45 -17.27 17.75
N ARG A 225 8.70 -16.38 17.07
CA ARG A 225 7.42 -15.81 17.53
C ARG A 225 7.44 -15.08 18.88
N ARG A 226 8.63 -14.67 19.34
CA ARG A 226 8.84 -13.79 20.51
C ARG A 226 8.57 -12.33 20.12
N LEU A 227 7.34 -12.05 19.71
CA LEU A 227 6.90 -10.71 19.30
C LEU A 227 6.40 -9.89 20.52
N PRO A 228 6.47 -8.54 20.46
CA PRO A 228 5.77 -7.64 21.37
C PRO A 228 4.28 -8.00 21.48
N LYS A 229 3.67 -7.77 22.65
CA LYS A 229 2.30 -8.20 22.93
C LYS A 229 1.32 -7.07 22.65
N PHE A 230 0.37 -7.32 21.76
CA PHE A 230 -0.73 -6.40 21.49
C PHE A 230 -1.61 -6.26 22.74
N VAL A 231 -1.83 -5.01 23.18
CA VAL A 231 -2.64 -4.67 24.37
C VAL A 231 -4.05 -4.25 23.97
N GLY A 232 -4.19 -3.50 22.86
CA GLY A 232 -5.48 -3.01 22.40
C GLY A 232 -5.42 -2.17 21.13
N GLU A 233 -6.58 -2.00 20.51
CA GLU A 233 -6.82 -1.12 19.35
C GLU A 233 -8.07 -0.27 19.59
N ALA A 234 -8.05 0.99 19.15
CA ALA A 234 -9.21 1.87 19.21
C ALA A 234 -9.25 2.88 18.05
N ARG A 235 -10.44 3.43 17.76
CA ARG A 235 -10.68 4.36 16.64
C ARG A 235 -10.58 5.80 17.14
N LEU A 236 -9.62 6.57 16.62
CA LEU A 236 -9.27 7.89 17.12
C LEU A 236 -10.37 8.94 16.93
N ASN A 237 -10.75 9.60 18.03
CA ASN A 237 -11.58 10.81 18.01
C ASN A 237 -10.75 12.02 17.53
N GLU A 238 -10.53 12.07 16.22
CA GLU A 238 -9.70 13.07 15.54
C GLU A 238 -10.13 14.52 15.85
N ARG A 239 -11.43 14.77 16.08
CA ARG A 239 -11.95 16.12 16.40
C ARG A 239 -11.36 16.65 17.71
N LYS A 240 -11.48 15.87 18.80
CA LYS A 240 -10.92 16.23 20.12
C LYS A 240 -9.41 16.44 20.07
N LEU A 241 -8.69 15.64 19.30
CA LEU A 241 -7.23 15.77 19.19
C LEU A 241 -6.81 16.96 18.30
N ASN A 242 -7.54 17.23 17.21
CA ASN A 242 -7.37 18.44 16.40
C ASN A 242 -7.72 19.73 17.16
N GLU A 243 -8.64 19.68 18.13
CA GLU A 243 -8.95 20.80 19.03
C GLU A 243 -7.79 21.09 19.99
N LYS A 244 -7.23 20.05 20.64
CA LYS A 244 -6.01 20.16 21.48
C LYS A 244 -4.80 20.69 20.69
N LEU A 245 -4.60 20.18 19.48
CA LEU A 245 -3.43 20.49 18.62
C LEU A 245 -3.66 21.68 17.67
N ARG A 246 -4.79 22.38 17.80
CA ARG A 246 -5.29 23.37 16.83
C ARG A 246 -4.26 24.43 16.46
N ASP A 247 -3.55 24.98 17.43
CA ASP A 247 -2.59 26.08 17.19
C ASP A 247 -1.23 25.58 16.68
N LYS A 248 -0.83 24.33 17.00
CA LYS A 248 0.29 23.64 16.36
C LYS A 248 -0.01 23.44 14.87
N PHE A 249 -1.15 22.84 14.55
CA PHE A 249 -1.56 22.55 13.17
C PHE A 249 -1.85 23.80 12.32
N LYS A 250 -2.38 24.90 12.89
CA LYS A 250 -2.49 26.19 12.19
C LYS A 250 -1.13 26.73 11.72
N LYS A 251 -0.11 26.59 12.57
CA LYS A 251 1.25 27.13 12.35
C LYS A 251 2.05 26.26 11.39
N GLU A 252 2.06 24.96 11.63
CA GLU A 252 2.93 24.00 10.92
C GLU A 252 2.30 23.48 9.63
N LYS A 253 0.95 23.46 9.53
CA LYS A 253 0.20 22.86 8.41
C LYS A 253 0.74 21.48 7.96
N PRO A 254 0.93 20.53 8.90
CA PRO A 254 1.56 19.25 8.60
C PRO A 254 0.81 18.46 7.54
N ASP A 255 1.56 17.75 6.70
CA ASP A 255 1.04 16.72 5.81
C ASP A 255 0.53 15.49 6.60
N ASN A 256 0.00 14.49 5.90
CA ASN A 256 -0.64 13.36 6.57
C ASN A 256 0.34 12.53 7.42
N ALA A 257 1.55 12.28 6.93
CA ALA A 257 2.61 11.61 7.67
C ALA A 257 2.98 12.36 8.96
N SER A 258 3.19 13.67 8.84
CA SER A 258 3.53 14.55 9.96
C SER A 258 2.39 14.66 10.97
N ARG A 259 1.11 14.64 10.53
CA ARG A 259 -0.06 14.58 11.43
C ARG A 259 -0.05 13.29 12.26
N ILE A 260 0.17 12.14 11.62
CA ILE A 260 0.21 10.83 12.29
C ILE A 260 1.33 10.81 13.34
N GLN A 261 2.53 11.31 13.01
CA GLN A 261 3.61 11.44 14.00
C GLN A 261 3.19 12.29 15.21
N VAL A 262 2.64 13.49 14.98
CA VAL A 262 2.24 14.38 16.08
C VAL A 262 1.08 13.82 16.91
N TYR A 263 0.17 13.05 16.31
CA TYR A 263 -0.83 12.29 17.07
C TYR A 263 -0.17 11.22 17.95
N GLN A 264 0.79 10.47 17.40
CA GLN A 264 1.49 9.40 18.13
C GLN A 264 2.31 9.95 19.30
N GLU A 265 3.03 11.06 19.11
CA GLU A 265 3.76 11.78 20.17
C GLU A 265 2.84 12.18 21.34
N GLU A 266 1.70 12.81 21.06
CA GLU A 266 0.77 13.29 22.08
C GLU A 266 -0.01 12.14 22.75
N LEU A 267 -0.33 11.06 22.04
CA LEU A 267 -0.95 9.86 22.62
C LEU A 267 0.04 9.07 23.50
N GLN A 268 1.29 8.91 23.08
CA GLN A 268 2.35 8.30 23.90
C GLN A 268 2.59 9.11 25.18
N LYS A 269 2.55 10.44 25.12
CA LYS A 269 2.63 11.33 26.28
C LYS A 269 1.43 11.17 27.23
N GLN A 270 0.21 11.09 26.72
CA GLN A 270 -0.98 10.84 27.53
C GLN A 270 -0.90 9.47 28.25
N TRP A 271 -0.45 8.42 27.56
CA TRP A 271 -0.22 7.10 28.13
C TRP A 271 0.84 7.11 29.25
N ARG A 272 1.95 7.82 29.03
CA ARG A 272 3.02 8.00 30.02
C ARG A 272 2.53 8.65 31.32
N GLU A 273 1.71 9.69 31.24
CA GLU A 273 1.16 10.34 32.44
C GLU A 273 0.10 9.49 33.17
N ILE A 274 -0.62 8.61 32.48
CA ILE A 274 -1.60 7.69 33.11
C ILE A 274 -0.92 6.56 33.88
N ILE A 275 0.17 5.99 33.34
CA ILE A 275 0.88 4.85 33.96
C ILE A 275 1.91 5.29 35.03
N LYS A 276 2.24 6.57 35.07
CA LYS A 276 3.31 7.20 35.87
C LYS A 276 3.48 6.72 37.31
N ASP A 277 2.37 6.50 38.02
CA ASP A 277 2.34 6.08 39.43
C ASP A 277 1.88 4.62 39.65
N ASP A 278 1.56 3.89 38.57
CA ASP A 278 0.98 2.53 38.63
C ASP A 278 2.09 1.45 38.69
N LYS A 279 2.42 1.03 39.91
CA LYS A 279 3.67 0.32 40.25
C LYS A 279 3.94 -1.07 39.63
N PRO A 280 3.00 -1.85 39.06
CA PRO A 280 3.35 -3.04 38.29
C PRO A 280 3.72 -2.72 36.83
N LEU A 281 3.54 -1.48 36.37
CA LEU A 281 3.78 -1.06 34.99
C LEU A 281 4.94 -0.07 34.90
N ASN A 282 5.54 0.00 33.70
CA ASN A 282 6.48 1.04 33.33
C ASN A 282 6.04 1.59 31.96
N ALA A 283 5.89 2.90 31.84
CA ALA A 283 5.44 3.53 30.59
C ALA A 283 6.45 3.41 29.42
N GLU A 284 7.72 3.16 29.72
CA GLU A 284 8.75 2.85 28.70
C GLU A 284 8.66 1.41 28.16
N ASP A 285 7.85 0.53 28.78
CA ASP A 285 7.61 -0.82 28.28
C ASP A 285 6.51 -0.87 27.19
N PHE A 286 5.96 0.28 26.75
CA PHE A 286 4.83 0.34 25.83
C PHE A 286 5.08 1.22 24.59
N ASP A 287 4.95 0.63 23.40
CA ASP A 287 4.95 1.34 22.12
C ASP A 287 3.50 1.67 21.71
N ILE A 288 3.20 2.95 21.41
CA ILE A 288 1.94 3.37 20.77
C ILE A 288 2.18 3.70 19.31
N TYR A 289 1.28 3.23 18.44
CA TYR A 289 1.27 3.51 17.01
C TYR A 289 -0.07 4.08 16.56
N VAL A 290 -0.02 5.04 15.64
CA VAL A 290 -1.20 5.56 14.93
C VAL A 290 -1.14 5.12 13.48
N LEU A 291 -2.25 4.58 12.97
CA LEU A 291 -2.37 4.05 11.62
C LEU A 291 -3.45 4.82 10.85
N ASP A 292 -3.19 5.11 9.58
CA ASP A 292 -4.17 5.64 8.64
C ASP A 292 -4.98 4.50 8.02
N MET A 293 -6.31 4.64 7.97
CA MET A 293 -7.21 3.68 7.34
C MET A 293 -8.26 4.43 6.53
N GLY A 294 -8.38 4.15 5.22
CA GLY A 294 -9.35 4.83 4.38
C GLY A 294 -9.55 4.21 3.01
N PHE A 295 -10.63 4.62 2.36
CA PHE A 295 -11.05 4.14 1.04
C PHE A 295 -10.11 4.63 -0.07
N GLY A 296 -9.42 5.76 0.12
CA GLY A 296 -8.49 6.34 -0.84
C GLY A 296 -7.70 7.50 -0.22
N GLU A 297 -7.60 8.62 -0.93
CA GLU A 297 -7.00 9.84 -0.38
C GLU A 297 -7.81 10.43 0.79
N VAL A 298 -7.11 10.98 1.78
CA VAL A 298 -7.70 11.54 3.00
C VAL A 298 -8.69 12.66 2.67
N GLY A 299 -9.95 12.46 3.04
CA GLY A 299 -11.00 13.47 2.94
C GLY A 299 -11.72 13.60 1.59
N LYS A 300 -11.41 12.77 0.58
CA LYS A 300 -12.19 12.68 -0.66
C LYS A 300 -13.18 11.51 -0.59
N GLU A 301 -14.37 11.65 -1.18
CA GLU A 301 -15.26 10.50 -1.39
C GLU A 301 -14.87 9.79 -2.71
N PRO A 302 -14.84 8.44 -2.77
CA PRO A 302 -14.14 7.76 -3.87
C PRO A 302 -14.77 7.94 -5.26
N ILE A 303 -16.05 8.34 -5.33
CA ILE A 303 -16.73 8.66 -6.59
C ILE A 303 -16.64 10.14 -7.00
N ASP A 304 -16.15 11.05 -6.14
CA ASP A 304 -16.17 12.50 -6.42
C ASP A 304 -15.38 12.87 -7.70
N ASN A 305 -14.42 12.03 -8.10
CA ASN A 305 -13.60 12.17 -9.30
C ASN A 305 -13.85 11.07 -10.35
N VAL A 306 -14.98 10.36 -10.26
CA VAL A 306 -15.37 9.33 -11.23
C VAL A 306 -16.43 9.89 -12.17
N HIS A 307 -16.23 9.66 -13.47
CA HIS A 307 -17.17 10.07 -14.51
C HIS A 307 -18.04 8.89 -14.92
N PHE A 308 -19.33 9.16 -15.14
CA PHE A 308 -20.35 8.18 -15.49
C PHE A 308 -21.06 8.55 -16.79
N TYR A 309 -21.65 7.58 -17.48
CA TYR A 309 -22.51 7.79 -18.65
C TYR A 309 -23.81 6.96 -18.54
N SER A 310 -24.87 7.38 -19.25
CA SER A 310 -26.21 6.78 -19.12
C SER A 310 -26.55 5.76 -20.22
N LYS A 311 -27.69 5.07 -20.12
CA LYS A 311 -28.18 4.23 -21.25
C LYS A 311 -28.47 5.05 -22.51
N ASN A 312 -29.06 6.23 -22.32
CA ASN A 312 -29.68 7.00 -23.40
C ASN A 312 -28.66 7.94 -24.05
N GLU A 313 -27.64 8.35 -23.29
CA GLU A 313 -26.58 9.25 -23.73
C GLU A 313 -25.19 8.61 -23.52
N PRO A 314 -24.83 7.59 -24.31
CA PRO A 314 -23.62 6.80 -24.08
C PRO A 314 -22.30 7.51 -24.38
N ASN A 315 -22.34 8.79 -24.77
CA ASN A 315 -21.18 9.63 -25.04
C ASN A 315 -21.15 10.90 -24.15
N THR A 316 -22.22 11.17 -23.39
CA THR A 316 -22.28 12.27 -22.43
C THR A 316 -21.75 11.78 -21.09
N ALA A 317 -20.71 12.44 -20.59
CA ALA A 317 -20.18 12.19 -19.25
C ALA A 317 -20.85 13.11 -18.21
N PHE A 318 -21.14 12.57 -17.04
CA PHE A 318 -21.61 13.33 -15.87
C PHE A 318 -20.91 12.83 -14.60
N LYS A 319 -21.00 13.59 -13.50
CA LYS A 319 -20.66 13.12 -12.14
C LYS A 319 -21.94 12.75 -11.41
N MET A 320 -21.91 11.68 -10.62
CA MET A 320 -23.09 11.28 -9.83
C MET A 320 -23.19 12.12 -8.56
N GLU A 321 -24.40 12.63 -8.31
CA GLU A 321 -24.74 13.31 -7.07
C GLU A 321 -24.89 12.29 -5.94
N LYS A 322 -24.53 12.67 -4.71
CA LYS A 322 -24.46 11.74 -3.57
C LYS A 322 -25.81 11.07 -3.22
N TYR A 323 -26.94 11.68 -3.61
CA TYR A 323 -28.28 11.09 -3.45
C TYR A 323 -28.62 10.03 -4.52
N GLN A 324 -27.86 9.93 -5.60
CA GLN A 324 -28.13 9.01 -6.73
C GLN A 324 -27.54 7.61 -6.53
N VAL A 325 -26.74 7.39 -5.49
CA VAL A 325 -26.15 6.07 -5.19
C VAL A 325 -26.90 5.37 -4.06
N SER A 326 -26.59 5.66 -2.78
CA SER A 326 -27.31 5.05 -1.66
C SER A 326 -27.14 5.84 -0.36
N SER A 327 -28.23 5.96 0.40
CA SER A 327 -28.24 6.55 1.76
C SER A 327 -27.56 5.68 2.82
N LEU A 328 -27.18 4.44 2.48
CA LEU A 328 -26.49 3.50 3.36
C LEU A 328 -24.95 3.54 3.20
N LYS A 329 -24.39 4.36 2.30
CA LYS A 329 -22.93 4.52 2.17
C LYS A 329 -22.34 5.22 3.42
N PRO A 330 -21.05 4.97 3.75
CA PRO A 330 -20.39 5.63 4.88
C PRO A 330 -20.43 7.17 4.78
N LYS A 331 -20.66 7.85 5.90
CA LYS A 331 -20.54 9.33 5.98
C LYS A 331 -19.11 9.82 6.21
N ARG A 332 -18.15 8.89 6.33
CA ARG A 332 -16.72 9.13 6.54
C ARG A 332 -15.96 8.01 5.84
N PHE A 333 -15.00 8.37 4.99
CA PHE A 333 -14.23 7.43 4.15
C PHE A 333 -12.79 7.20 4.66
N HIS A 334 -12.52 7.69 5.87
CA HIS A 334 -11.18 7.81 6.46
C HIS A 334 -11.27 7.79 7.98
N GLU A 335 -10.41 7.03 8.65
CA GLU A 335 -10.26 6.98 10.10
C GLU A 335 -8.78 6.80 10.48
N TYR A 336 -8.46 7.03 11.76
CA TYR A 336 -7.17 6.63 12.30
C TYR A 336 -7.38 5.58 13.39
N LEU A 337 -6.59 4.51 13.36
CA LEU A 337 -6.55 3.50 14.42
C LEU A 337 -5.36 3.78 15.34
N VAL A 338 -5.57 3.65 16.65
CA VAL A 338 -4.52 3.71 17.67
C VAL A 338 -4.29 2.29 18.18
N ARG A 339 -3.04 1.86 18.25
CA ARG A 339 -2.65 0.55 18.80
C ARG A 339 -1.61 0.70 19.89
N VAL A 340 -1.77 -0.09 20.95
CA VAL A 340 -0.80 -0.17 22.05
C VAL A 340 -0.19 -1.58 22.06
N TYR A 341 1.13 -1.65 22.16
CA TYR A 341 1.87 -2.89 22.32
C TYR A 341 2.78 -2.80 23.54
N TYR A 342 2.95 -3.92 24.24
CA TYR A 342 3.95 -4.11 25.28
C TYR A 342 5.23 -4.66 24.65
N SER A 343 6.32 -3.89 24.77
CA SER A 343 7.49 -4.00 23.89
C SER A 343 8.47 -5.12 24.27
N LYS A 344 8.39 -5.64 25.52
CA LYS A 344 9.26 -6.74 26.00
C LYS A 344 8.78 -8.12 25.54
N THR A 345 9.75 -8.98 25.23
CA THR A 345 9.53 -10.33 24.65
C THR A 345 9.86 -11.47 25.63
N ASP A 346 10.22 -11.14 26.88
CA ASP A 346 10.69 -12.02 27.97
C ASP A 346 9.58 -12.78 28.73
N GLY A 347 8.31 -12.49 28.45
CA GLY A 347 7.16 -13.05 29.17
C GLY A 347 6.70 -12.24 30.38
N SER A 348 7.31 -11.09 30.70
CA SER A 348 6.84 -10.22 31.80
C SER A 348 5.38 -9.79 31.60
N TYR A 349 4.92 -9.65 30.34
CA TYR A 349 3.54 -9.26 29.99
C TYR A 349 2.46 -10.08 30.72
N GLN A 350 2.67 -11.40 30.89
CA GLN A 350 1.67 -12.27 31.52
C GLN A 350 1.38 -11.93 32.99
N LYS A 351 2.27 -11.16 33.65
CA LYS A 351 2.10 -10.66 35.02
C LYS A 351 1.35 -9.33 35.09
N VAL A 352 1.22 -8.64 33.96
CA VAL A 352 0.70 -7.26 33.86
C VAL A 352 -0.44 -7.08 32.87
N GLN A 353 -0.74 -8.10 32.05
CA GLN A 353 -1.69 -8.08 30.95
C GLN A 353 -3.06 -7.50 31.35
N GLN A 354 -3.71 -8.09 32.36
CA GLN A 354 -5.03 -7.62 32.83
C GLN A 354 -5.00 -6.13 33.17
N LYS A 355 -3.98 -5.67 33.90
CA LYS A 355 -3.86 -4.29 34.35
C LYS A 355 -3.55 -3.32 33.20
N ALA A 356 -2.77 -3.76 32.21
CA ALA A 356 -2.53 -3.01 30.98
C ALA A 356 -3.78 -2.89 30.11
N GLU A 357 -4.58 -3.97 30.00
CA GLU A 357 -5.86 -3.99 29.30
C GLU A 357 -6.92 -3.13 30.03
N GLU A 358 -6.98 -3.18 31.36
CA GLU A 358 -7.86 -2.31 32.17
C GLU A 358 -7.57 -0.81 31.94
N ILE A 359 -6.29 -0.41 32.02
CA ILE A 359 -5.86 0.97 31.76
C ILE A 359 -6.10 1.35 30.30
N PHE A 360 -5.90 0.44 29.35
CA PHE A 360 -6.25 0.68 27.95
C PHE A 360 -7.74 1.02 27.79
N HIS A 361 -8.63 0.23 28.39
CA HIS A 361 -10.07 0.51 28.32
C HIS A 361 -10.48 1.79 29.05
N GLU A 362 -9.81 2.16 30.14
CA GLU A 362 -10.04 3.44 30.83
C GLU A 362 -9.59 4.64 29.96
N TRP A 363 -8.38 4.59 29.42
CA TRP A 363 -7.87 5.59 28.48
C TRP A 363 -8.76 5.74 27.24
N CYS A 364 -9.32 4.63 26.74
CA CYS A 364 -10.28 4.64 25.64
C CYS A 364 -11.61 5.30 26.00
N LYS A 365 -12.18 5.01 27.18
CA LYS A 365 -13.40 5.67 27.68
C LYS A 365 -13.20 7.18 27.81
N ASN A 366 -12.06 7.60 28.35
CA ASN A 366 -11.70 9.00 28.53
C ASN A 366 -11.49 9.78 27.20
N ASN A 367 -11.40 9.09 26.06
CA ASN A 367 -11.24 9.69 24.72
C ASN A 367 -12.42 9.44 23.75
N GLU A 368 -13.48 8.74 24.16
CA GLU A 368 -14.68 8.43 23.35
C GLU A 368 -14.38 7.70 22.04
N PHE A 369 -13.97 6.43 22.13
CA PHE A 369 -13.74 5.53 20.99
C PHE A 369 -14.91 4.52 20.80
N ILE A 370 -15.05 3.93 19.60
CA ILE A 370 -16.21 3.13 19.14
C ILE A 370 -15.77 1.77 18.54
N ASP A 371 -16.63 0.73 18.59
CA ASP A 371 -16.36 -0.63 18.06
C ASP A 371 -17.62 -1.39 17.55
N SER A 372 -17.44 -2.31 16.57
CA SER A 372 -18.35 -3.41 16.11
C SER A 372 -17.77 -4.18 14.88
N GLY A 373 -18.32 -5.36 14.52
CA GLY A 373 -17.77 -6.33 13.52
C GLY A 373 -18.68 -6.76 12.33
N GLU A 374 -18.33 -7.84 11.61
CA GLU A 374 -18.77 -8.21 10.23
C GLU A 374 -19.17 -9.70 10.00
N GLU A 375 -19.77 -10.02 8.83
CA GLU A 375 -19.93 -11.38 8.20
C GLU A 375 -19.78 -11.32 6.64
N GLU A 376 -20.00 -12.42 5.87
CA GLU A 376 -19.27 -12.80 4.61
C GLU A 376 -19.99 -12.72 3.21
N GLU A 377 -19.30 -13.06 2.07
CA GLU A 377 -19.71 -12.84 0.65
C GLU A 377 -19.02 -13.77 -0.44
N THR A 378 -19.44 -13.76 -1.74
CA THR A 378 -18.85 -14.39 -2.99
C THR A 378 -19.63 -13.96 -4.29
N SER A 379 -19.36 -14.22 -5.61
CA SER A 379 -18.23 -14.52 -6.58
C SER A 379 -18.85 -14.67 -8.05
N GLN A 380 -18.29 -14.95 -9.26
CA GLN A 380 -16.95 -15.20 -9.91
C GLN A 380 -17.03 -15.26 -11.51
N ASN A 381 -15.93 -14.97 -12.26
CA ASN A 381 -15.43 -15.55 -13.57
C ASN A 381 -16.20 -15.49 -14.96
N ASN A 382 -15.62 -15.59 -16.20
CA ASN A 382 -14.25 -15.36 -16.82
C ASN A 382 -14.23 -15.37 -18.42
N GLN A 383 -13.04 -15.31 -19.07
CA GLN A 383 -12.52 -15.85 -20.39
C GLN A 383 -12.06 -14.95 -21.62
N SER A 384 -11.10 -15.48 -22.44
CA SER A 384 -10.09 -14.75 -23.29
C SER A 384 -9.62 -15.45 -24.63
N PHE A 385 -8.43 -15.09 -25.20
CA PHE A 385 -7.79 -15.60 -26.47
C PHE A 385 -6.23 -15.82 -26.37
N SER A 386 -5.43 -15.91 -27.47
CA SER A 386 -4.21 -16.78 -27.57
C SER A 386 -2.82 -16.19 -28.03
N GLY A 387 -1.73 -16.63 -27.35
CA GLY A 387 -0.32 -16.22 -27.51
C GLY A 387 0.61 -16.91 -26.49
N LYS A 388 1.65 -16.27 -25.88
CA LYS A 388 2.48 -16.95 -24.84
C LYS A 388 1.69 -17.04 -23.54
N ILE A 389 1.25 -18.25 -23.21
CA ILE A 389 0.45 -18.54 -22.02
C ILE A 389 1.33 -18.58 -20.77
N PHE A 390 0.94 -17.82 -19.75
CA PHE A 390 1.31 -18.01 -18.36
C PHE A 390 0.07 -18.52 -17.60
N ASN A 391 0.23 -19.59 -16.82
CA ASN A 391 -0.82 -20.03 -15.91
C ASN A 391 -0.70 -19.25 -14.60
N ASP A 392 -1.73 -18.46 -14.29
CA ASP A 392 -1.86 -17.61 -13.12
C ASP A 392 -3.09 -18.07 -12.30
N PRO A 393 -3.01 -18.11 -10.94
CA PRO A 393 -4.11 -18.62 -10.12
C PRO A 393 -5.34 -17.70 -10.04
N ILE A 394 -5.22 -16.44 -10.46
CA ILE A 394 -6.27 -15.41 -10.36
C ILE A 394 -7.00 -15.26 -11.69
N HIS A 395 -6.24 -15.02 -12.76
CA HIS A 395 -6.78 -14.74 -14.10
C HIS A 395 -6.89 -16.01 -14.96
N GLY A 396 -6.24 -17.10 -14.56
CA GLY A 396 -6.20 -18.36 -15.30
C GLY A 396 -5.10 -18.37 -16.35
N GLN A 397 -5.46 -18.46 -17.63
CA GLN A 397 -4.48 -18.44 -18.73
C GLN A 397 -4.29 -17.01 -19.23
N ILE A 398 -3.28 -16.33 -18.68
CA ILE A 398 -2.84 -15.00 -19.13
C ILE A 398 -2.01 -15.17 -20.39
N GLU A 399 -2.19 -14.26 -21.34
CA GLU A 399 -1.61 -14.32 -22.66
C GLU A 399 -0.81 -13.04 -22.92
N LEU A 400 0.51 -13.17 -23.08
CA LEU A 400 1.41 -12.01 -23.11
C LEU A 400 2.14 -11.85 -24.45
N HIS A 401 2.02 -10.65 -25.00
CA HIS A 401 2.67 -10.22 -26.24
C HIS A 401 4.20 -10.41 -26.18
N PRO A 402 4.87 -10.88 -27.26
CA PRO A 402 6.30 -11.21 -27.23
C PRO A 402 7.26 -10.11 -26.74
N LEU A 403 6.94 -8.83 -26.93
CA LEU A 403 7.72 -7.72 -26.34
C LEU A 403 7.67 -7.74 -24.80
N LEU A 404 6.50 -8.00 -24.21
CA LEU A 404 6.35 -8.13 -22.75
C LEU A 404 7.15 -9.33 -22.25
N VAL A 405 7.12 -10.45 -22.97
CA VAL A 405 7.95 -11.63 -22.65
C VAL A 405 9.44 -11.27 -22.62
N LYS A 406 9.93 -10.45 -23.57
CA LYS A 406 11.32 -9.97 -23.58
C LYS A 406 11.66 -9.01 -22.44
N ILE A 407 10.69 -8.29 -21.87
CA ILE A 407 10.86 -7.50 -20.64
C ILE A 407 10.88 -8.42 -19.42
N ILE A 408 9.95 -9.37 -19.34
CA ILE A 408 9.80 -10.34 -18.25
C ILE A 408 11.04 -11.21 -18.11
N ASP A 409 11.61 -11.70 -19.21
CA ASP A 409 12.80 -12.56 -19.22
C ASP A 409 14.10 -11.84 -18.76
N THR A 410 14.07 -10.52 -18.49
CA THR A 410 15.26 -9.78 -18.00
C THR A 410 15.55 -10.03 -16.51
N PRO A 411 16.83 -9.97 -16.08
CA PRO A 411 17.18 -10.10 -14.65
C PRO A 411 16.50 -9.08 -13.74
N GLN A 412 16.32 -7.84 -14.21
CA GLN A 412 15.68 -6.76 -13.47
C GLN A 412 14.21 -7.05 -13.13
N PHE A 413 13.49 -7.74 -14.02
CA PHE A 413 12.11 -8.18 -13.80
C PHE A 413 12.06 -9.52 -13.04
N GLN A 414 12.89 -10.50 -13.38
CA GLN A 414 12.97 -11.78 -12.67
C GLN A 414 13.31 -11.61 -11.17
N ARG A 415 14.03 -10.54 -10.77
CA ARG A 415 14.30 -10.21 -9.36
C ARG A 415 13.03 -10.15 -8.48
N LEU A 416 11.89 -9.81 -9.08
CA LEU A 416 10.62 -9.63 -8.36
C LEU A 416 10.12 -10.93 -7.71
N ARG A 417 10.64 -12.11 -8.11
CA ARG A 417 10.39 -13.40 -7.45
C ARG A 417 10.95 -13.47 -6.02
N HIS A 418 11.96 -12.65 -5.73
CA HIS A 418 12.63 -12.57 -4.42
C HIS A 418 12.11 -11.39 -3.58
N ILE A 419 10.94 -10.83 -3.95
CA ILE A 419 10.26 -9.77 -3.22
C ILE A 419 8.80 -10.19 -3.03
N LYS A 420 8.38 -10.42 -1.78
CA LYS A 420 7.00 -10.73 -1.44
C LYS A 420 6.11 -9.53 -1.74
N GLN A 421 4.91 -9.79 -2.25
CA GLN A 421 3.91 -8.75 -2.52
C GLN A 421 3.56 -8.01 -1.21
N LEU A 422 3.31 -8.78 -0.14
CA LEU A 422 2.80 -8.31 1.15
C LEU A 422 3.84 -8.30 2.28
N GLY A 423 5.14 -8.25 1.96
CA GLY A 423 6.22 -8.10 2.95
C GLY A 423 6.19 -9.17 4.06
N GLY A 424 6.20 -8.74 5.32
CA GLY A 424 6.17 -9.64 6.49
C GLY A 424 4.85 -10.40 6.69
N THR A 425 3.79 -10.11 5.92
CA THR A 425 2.45 -10.71 6.09
C THR A 425 2.45 -12.25 6.00
N HIS A 426 3.36 -12.85 5.22
CA HIS A 426 3.53 -14.30 5.11
C HIS A 426 3.92 -14.98 6.44
N LEU A 427 4.51 -14.24 7.38
CA LEU A 427 4.82 -14.70 8.73
C LEU A 427 3.57 -14.71 9.64
N VAL A 428 2.41 -14.26 9.16
CA VAL A 428 1.14 -14.29 9.89
C VAL A 428 0.10 -15.13 9.16
N TYR A 429 0.01 -14.99 7.84
CA TYR A 429 -0.90 -15.73 6.97
C TYR A 429 -0.05 -16.66 6.07
N PRO A 430 0.02 -17.97 6.34
CA PRO A 430 0.88 -18.90 5.59
C PRO A 430 0.59 -18.97 4.08
N GLY A 431 -0.61 -18.55 3.64
CA GLY A 431 -0.97 -18.44 2.23
C GLY A 431 -0.34 -17.23 1.51
N ALA A 432 -0.05 -16.13 2.21
CA ALA A 432 0.36 -14.83 1.66
C ALA A 432 1.83 -14.78 1.16
N THR A 433 2.24 -15.83 0.45
CA THR A 433 3.61 -16.10 0.01
C THR A 433 3.90 -15.64 -1.42
N HIS A 434 2.92 -15.06 -2.11
CA HIS A 434 3.05 -14.52 -3.46
C HIS A 434 4.01 -13.34 -3.55
N THR A 435 4.47 -13.11 -4.76
CA THR A 435 5.60 -12.24 -5.08
C THR A 435 5.17 -11.08 -5.98
N ARG A 436 5.99 -10.03 -6.00
CA ARG A 436 5.81 -8.93 -6.96
C ARG A 436 5.92 -9.39 -8.41
N PHE A 437 6.53 -10.55 -8.68
CA PHE A 437 6.58 -11.15 -10.01
C PHE A 437 5.19 -11.64 -10.45
N GLU A 438 4.45 -12.33 -9.57
CA GLU A 438 3.09 -12.79 -9.86
C GLU A 438 2.12 -11.62 -10.03
N HIS A 439 2.19 -10.60 -9.15
CA HIS A 439 1.44 -9.34 -9.30
C HIS A 439 1.74 -8.63 -10.63
N SER A 440 2.99 -8.63 -11.08
CA SER A 440 3.39 -7.93 -12.32
C SER A 440 3.12 -8.74 -13.61
N LEU A 441 2.42 -9.87 -13.54
CA LEU A 441 1.94 -10.63 -14.70
C LEU A 441 0.44 -10.50 -14.97
N GLY A 442 -0.34 -10.06 -13.96
CA GLY A 442 -1.78 -9.75 -14.08
C GLY A 442 -2.06 -8.34 -14.57
#